data_AF-A0A3N5H397-F1
#
_entry.id   AF-A0A3N5H397-F1
#
_cell.length_a   1.000
_cell.length_b   1.000
_cell.length_c   1.000
_cell.angle_alpha   90.00
_cell.angle_beta   90.00
_cell.angle_gamma   90.00
#
_symmetry.space_group_name_H-M   'P 1'
#
loop_
_entity.id
_entity.type
_entity.pdbx_description
1 polymer ?
#
loop_
_entity_poly.entity_id
_entity_poly.type
_entity_poly.pdbx_seq_one_letter_code
_entity_poly.pdbx_strand_id
1 'polypeptide(L)'
;MNGPTAYLVHLLAWSLPVLGLQLAVIVWRYREHTAAVLDAVLPPAMVVTAWLVAGDHLAIRAGVWQFGEGKHLGIYLGAVPLEEALFFLITNLLVVFGLALFWVTP
;
A
#
# COMPACT_ATOMS: atom_id res chain seq x y z
N MET A 1 -7.19 -20.98 -5.02
CA MET A 1 -6.71 -20.74 -3.65
C MET A 1 -7.87 -20.10 -2.88
N ASN A 2 -8.53 -20.82 -1.98
CA ASN A 2 -9.76 -20.34 -1.30
C ASN A 2 -9.58 -20.24 0.24
N GLY A 3 -8.34 -20.07 0.71
CA GLY A 3 -8.01 -19.96 2.13
C GLY A 3 -7.80 -18.53 2.61
N PRO A 4 -7.67 -18.28 3.92
CA PRO A 4 -7.46 -16.96 4.52
C PRO A 4 -6.21 -16.23 4.01
N THR A 5 -5.24 -16.96 3.48
CA THR A 5 -3.99 -16.44 2.92
C THR A 5 -4.12 -16.02 1.46
N ALA A 6 -5.19 -16.42 0.76
CA ALA A 6 -5.31 -16.23 -0.68
C ALA A 6 -5.30 -14.74 -1.07
N TYR A 7 -5.94 -13.89 -0.26
CA TYR A 7 -5.95 -12.45 -0.51
C TYR A 7 -4.55 -11.84 -0.35
N LEU A 8 -3.87 -12.10 0.76
CA LEU A 8 -2.52 -11.60 1.00
C LEU A 8 -1.53 -12.09 -0.06
N VAL A 9 -1.57 -13.39 -0.40
CA VAL A 9 -0.70 -13.97 -1.43
C VAL A 9 -0.96 -13.30 -2.76
N HIS A 10 -2.22 -13.14 -3.17
CA HIS A 10 -2.56 -12.47 -4.41
C HIS A 10 -2.04 -11.02 -4.41
N LEU A 11 -2.35 -10.25 -3.37
CA LEU A 11 -1.88 -8.88 -3.18
C LEU A 11 -0.37 -8.78 -3.38
N LEU A 12 0.42 -9.57 -2.64
CA LEU A 12 1.87 -9.49 -2.67
C LEU A 12 2.47 -10.05 -3.98
N ALA A 13 1.90 -11.12 -4.53
CA ALA A 13 2.49 -11.85 -5.66
C ALA A 13 2.58 -11.00 -6.94
N TRP A 14 1.58 -10.16 -7.22
CA TRP A 14 1.63 -9.29 -8.39
C TRP A 14 2.21 -7.90 -8.08
N SER A 15 1.97 -7.36 -6.88
CA SER A 15 2.35 -5.98 -6.58
C SER A 15 3.82 -5.81 -6.21
N LEU A 16 4.43 -6.76 -5.48
CA LEU A 16 5.83 -6.65 -5.07
C LEU A 16 6.80 -6.67 -6.27
N PRO A 17 6.62 -7.50 -7.32
CA PRO A 17 7.45 -7.40 -8.52
C PRO A 17 7.37 -6.02 -9.18
N VAL A 18 6.18 -5.41 -9.26
CA VAL A 18 5.99 -4.09 -9.86
C VAL A 18 6.62 -2.99 -9.00
N LEU A 19 6.37 -3.00 -7.69
CA LEU A 19 7.00 -2.08 -6.74
C LEU A 19 8.52 -2.20 -6.74
N GLY A 20 9.04 -3.42 -6.74
CA GLY A 20 10.47 -3.70 -6.79
C GLY A 20 11.10 -3.18 -8.07
N LEU A 21 10.43 -3.34 -9.21
CA LEU A 21 10.88 -2.78 -10.49
C LEU A 21 10.86 -1.24 -10.45
N GLN A 22 9.78 -0.61 -10.00
CA GLN A 22 9.71 0.84 -9.89
C GLN A 22 10.81 1.39 -8.98
N LEU A 23 11.02 0.78 -7.81
CA LEU A 23 12.09 1.17 -6.90
C LEU A 23 13.48 0.98 -7.53
N ALA A 24 13.72 -0.13 -8.23
CA ALA A 24 14.97 -0.37 -8.93
C ALA A 24 15.23 0.70 -10.01
N VAL A 25 14.19 1.10 -10.75
CA VAL A 25 14.28 2.17 -11.75
C VAL A 25 14.52 3.53 -11.08
N ILE A 26 13.85 3.83 -9.96
CA ILE A 26 14.09 5.07 -9.17
C ILE A 26 15.56 5.12 -8.73
N VAL A 27 16.06 4.05 -8.10
CA VAL A 27 17.46 3.96 -7.65
C VAL A 27 18.42 4.16 -8.81
N TRP A 28 18.16 3.53 -9.95
CA TRP A 28 19.01 3.65 -11.13
C TRP A 28 18.96 5.05 -11.77
N ARG A 29 17.79 5.68 -11.81
CA ARG A 29 17.52 6.98 -12.47
C ARG A 29 18.00 8.18 -11.66
N TYR A 30 17.85 8.15 -10.35
CA TYR A 30 18.18 9.26 -9.45
C TYR A 30 19.49 9.07 -8.70
N ARG A 31 19.99 7.84 -8.57
CA ARG A 31 21.29 7.50 -7.94
C ARG A 31 21.46 8.20 -6.58
N GLU A 32 22.33 9.20 -6.51
CA GLU A 32 22.62 10.00 -5.32
C GLU A 32 21.41 10.80 -4.78
N HIS A 33 20.45 11.13 -5.65
CA HIS A 33 19.22 11.83 -5.26
C HIS A 33 18.08 10.89 -4.83
N THR A 34 18.30 9.58 -4.81
CA THR A 34 17.25 8.59 -4.45
C THR A 34 16.64 8.89 -3.09
N ALA A 35 17.46 9.23 -2.09
CA ALA A 35 16.97 9.54 -0.75
C ALA A 35 16.00 10.73 -0.75
N ALA A 36 16.37 11.81 -1.44
CA ALA A 36 15.51 13.00 -1.54
C ALA A 36 14.18 12.71 -2.25
N VAL A 37 14.18 11.85 -3.27
CA VAL A 37 12.95 11.40 -3.94
C VAL A 37 12.08 10.58 -2.98
N LEU A 38 12.67 9.63 -2.26
CA LEU A 38 11.94 8.79 -1.31
C LEU A 38 11.38 9.63 -0.14
N ASP A 39 12.14 10.58 0.37
CA ASP A 39 11.70 11.50 1.42
C ASP A 39 10.56 12.40 0.96
N ALA A 40 10.47 12.72 -0.32
CA ALA A 40 9.36 13.48 -0.88
C ALA A 40 8.08 12.64 -1.03
N VAL A 41 8.20 11.34 -1.36
CA VAL A 41 7.04 10.50 -1.74
C VAL A 41 6.52 9.59 -0.64
N LEU A 42 7.37 9.14 0.29
CA LEU A 42 6.95 8.22 1.35
C LEU A 42 6.03 8.88 2.38
N PRO A 43 6.31 10.09 2.91
CA PRO A 43 5.41 10.73 3.87
C PRO A 43 3.95 10.88 3.38
N PRO A 44 3.67 11.41 2.18
CA PRO A 44 2.29 11.49 1.71
C PRO A 44 1.65 10.11 1.52
N ALA A 45 2.39 9.11 1.01
CA ALA A 45 1.86 7.74 0.90
C ALA A 45 1.47 7.16 2.27
N MET A 46 2.28 7.39 3.31
CA MET A 46 1.99 6.95 4.68
C MET A 46 0.79 7.69 5.28
N VAL A 47 0.70 9.01 5.08
CA VAL A 47 -0.42 9.82 5.56
C VAL A 47 -1.74 9.38 4.92
N VAL A 48 -1.76 9.20 3.60
CA VAL A 48 -2.97 8.75 2.88
C VAL A 48 -3.34 7.33 3.30
N THR A 49 -2.38 6.44 3.49
CA THR A 49 -2.62 5.08 3.99
C THR A 49 -3.26 5.12 5.38
N ALA A 50 -2.70 5.89 6.32
CA ALA A 50 -3.24 6.02 7.67
C ALA A 50 -4.65 6.62 7.67
N TRP A 51 -4.89 7.61 6.80
CA TRP A 51 -6.20 8.23 6.62
C TRP A 51 -7.25 7.20 6.14
N LEU A 52 -6.92 6.39 5.14
CA LEU A 52 -7.82 5.36 4.61
C LEU A 52 -8.12 4.28 5.66
N VAL A 53 -7.10 3.79 6.37
CA VAL A 53 -7.28 2.82 7.47
C VAL A 53 -8.18 3.40 8.56
N ALA A 54 -8.01 4.66 8.94
CA ALA A 54 -8.86 5.31 9.93
C ALA A 54 -10.31 5.47 9.44
N GLY A 55 -10.50 5.87 8.17
CA GLY A 55 -11.80 5.98 7.55
C GLY A 55 -12.57 4.66 7.54
N ASP A 56 -11.91 3.59 7.09
CA ASP A 56 -12.49 2.24 7.07
C ASP A 56 -12.81 1.75 8.48
N HIS A 57 -11.92 1.98 9.44
CA HIS A 57 -12.17 1.63 10.85
C HIS A 57 -13.47 2.28 11.36
N LEU A 58 -13.67 3.56 11.08
CA LEU A 58 -14.87 4.29 11.50
C LEU A 58 -16.12 3.77 10.77
N ALA A 59 -16.04 3.54 9.47
CA ALA A 59 -17.16 3.06 8.67
C ALA A 59 -17.64 1.67 9.14
N ILE A 60 -16.72 0.77 9.46
CA ILE A 60 -17.03 -0.58 9.97
C ILE A 60 -17.63 -0.50 11.36
N ARG A 61 -17.07 0.33 12.25
CA ARG A 61 -17.62 0.53 13.59
C ARG A 61 -19.01 1.18 13.57
N ALA A 62 -19.30 1.99 12.56
CA ALA A 62 -20.62 2.57 12.34
C ALA A 62 -21.60 1.61 11.64
N GLY A 63 -21.16 0.40 11.26
CA GLY A 63 -22.00 -0.58 10.57
C GLY A 63 -22.37 -0.19 9.15
N VAL A 64 -21.64 0.75 8.54
CA VAL A 64 -21.87 1.15 7.13
C VAL A 64 -21.60 -0.02 6.20
N TRP A 65 -20.56 -0.79 6.49
CA TRP A 65 -20.20 -2.01 5.76
C TRP A 65 -19.27 -2.90 6.61
N GLN A 66 -18.95 -4.10 6.10
CA GLN A 66 -18.10 -5.09 6.78
C GLN A 66 -17.28 -5.91 5.78
N PHE A 67 -16.13 -6.42 6.23
CA PHE A 67 -15.32 -7.36 5.46
C PHE A 67 -15.92 -8.78 5.46
N GLY A 68 -15.59 -9.57 4.44
CA GLY A 68 -16.06 -10.95 4.33
C GLY A 68 -15.40 -11.87 5.35
N GLU A 69 -16.22 -12.59 6.12
CA GLU A 69 -15.73 -13.56 7.11
C GLU A 69 -14.86 -14.66 6.46
N GLY A 70 -13.81 -15.09 7.17
CA GLY A 70 -12.96 -16.22 6.78
C GLY A 70 -11.98 -15.97 5.61
N LYS A 71 -11.88 -14.73 5.11
CA LYS A 71 -10.99 -14.38 3.99
C LYS A 71 -9.68 -13.70 4.39
N HIS A 72 -9.48 -13.46 5.69
CA HIS A 72 -8.36 -12.72 6.25
C HIS A 72 -7.63 -13.54 7.31
N LEU A 73 -6.36 -13.23 7.56
CA LEU A 73 -5.48 -13.89 8.54
C LEU A 73 -5.92 -13.71 10.00
N GLY A 74 -6.90 -12.85 10.26
CA GLY A 74 -7.38 -12.57 11.61
C GLY A 74 -6.55 -11.52 12.37
N ILE A 75 -5.61 -10.84 11.71
CA ILE A 75 -4.83 -9.73 12.27
C ILE A 75 -5.52 -8.41 11.87
N TYR A 76 -5.76 -7.52 12.83
CA TYR A 76 -6.50 -6.28 12.61
C TYR A 76 -5.80 -5.04 13.18
N LEU A 77 -5.90 -3.93 12.45
CA LEU A 77 -5.65 -2.57 12.91
C LEU A 77 -6.98 -1.93 13.28
N GLY A 78 -7.34 -2.02 14.55
CA GLY A 78 -8.69 -1.68 15.01
C GLY A 78 -9.72 -2.65 14.44
N ALA A 79 -10.50 -2.19 13.44
CA ALA A 79 -11.54 -2.98 12.78
C ALA A 79 -11.15 -3.40 11.35
N VAL A 80 -9.96 -2.98 10.88
CA VAL A 80 -9.50 -3.16 9.50
C VAL A 80 -8.51 -4.34 9.46
N PRO A 81 -8.71 -5.35 8.60
CA PRO A 81 -7.75 -6.44 8.41
C PRO A 81 -6.39 -5.91 7.97
N LEU A 82 -5.33 -6.59 8.41
CA LEU A 82 -3.95 -6.26 8.02
C LEU A 82 -3.78 -6.24 6.50
N GLU A 83 -4.41 -7.18 5.79
CA GLU A 83 -4.31 -7.26 4.33
C GLU A 83 -4.85 -6.00 3.65
N GLU A 84 -5.89 -5.38 4.21
CA GLU A 84 -6.46 -4.16 3.66
C GLU A 84 -5.58 -2.94 3.95
N ALA A 85 -5.00 -2.87 5.15
CA ALA A 85 -4.00 -1.85 5.45
C ALA A 85 -2.77 -1.97 4.53
N LEU A 86 -2.34 -3.19 4.24
CA LEU A 86 -1.28 -3.47 3.26
C LEU A 86 -1.71 -3.12 1.84
N PHE A 87 -2.96 -3.37 1.46
CA PHE A 87 -3.50 -2.97 0.17
C PHE A 87 -3.42 -1.45 -0.02
N PHE A 88 -3.89 -0.67 0.96
CA PHE A 88 -3.77 0.80 0.91
C PHE A 88 -2.31 1.26 0.83
N LEU A 89 -1.42 0.67 1.62
CA LEU A 89 0.00 1.02 1.59
C LEU A 89 0.62 0.74 0.22
N ILE A 90 0.46 -0.49 -0.27
CA ILE A 90 1.09 -0.95 -1.52
C ILE A 90 0.56 -0.16 -2.71
N THR A 91 -0.75 0.08 -2.78
CA THR A 91 -1.35 0.86 -3.87
C THR A 91 -0.90 2.32 -3.82
N ASN A 92 -0.83 2.94 -2.64
CA ASN A 92 -0.26 4.28 -2.50
C ASN A 92 1.21 4.33 -2.93
N LEU A 93 2.02 3.32 -2.56
CA LEU A 93 3.41 3.23 -3.02
C LEU A 93 3.52 3.10 -4.54
N LEU A 94 2.69 2.26 -5.17
CA LEU A 94 2.64 2.11 -6.64
C LEU A 94 2.34 3.44 -7.33
N VAL A 95 1.40 4.21 -6.77
CA VAL A 95 1.02 5.55 -7.27
C VAL A 95 2.18 6.53 -7.10
N VAL A 96 2.72 6.70 -5.90
CA VAL A 96 3.74 7.74 -5.67
C VAL A 96 5.08 7.40 -6.33
N PHE A 97 5.45 6.12 -6.47
CA PHE A 97 6.60 5.72 -7.26
C PHE A 97 6.37 5.94 -8.75
N GLY A 98 5.16 5.70 -9.25
CA GLY A 98 4.77 6.06 -10.61
C GLY A 98 4.92 7.56 -10.85
N LEU A 99 4.36 8.39 -9.96
CA LEU A 99 4.49 9.84 -10.02
C LEU A 99 5.94 10.31 -9.95
N ALA A 100 6.77 9.70 -9.09
CA ALA A 100 8.19 9.99 -9.02
C ALA A 100 8.85 9.77 -10.39
N LEU A 101 8.63 8.61 -11.00
CA LEU A 101 9.22 8.24 -12.29
C LEU A 101 8.74 9.10 -13.47
N PHE A 102 7.50 9.60 -13.43
CA PHE A 102 6.95 10.43 -14.51
C PHE A 102 7.20 11.93 -14.34
N TRP A 103 7.14 12.45 -13.11
CA TRP A 103 7.09 13.90 -12.87
C TRP A 103 8.39 14.45 -12.26
N VAL A 104 9.13 13.66 -11.48
CA VAL A 104 10.35 14.17 -10.84
C VAL A 104 11.47 14.20 -11.88
N THR A 105 11.45 15.19 -12.77
CA THR A 105 12.64 15.54 -13.54
C THR A 105 13.66 16.21 -12.61
N PRO A 106 14.95 15.86 -12.69
CA PRO A 106 16.01 16.68 -12.13
C PRO A 106 16.09 18.05 -12.80
#